data_AF-A0A7J3ZPT2-F1
#
_entry.id   AF-A0A7J3ZPT2-F1
#
_cell.length_a   1.000
_cell.length_b   1.000
_cell.length_c   1.000
_cell.angle_alpha   90.00
_cell.angle_beta   90.00
_cell.angle_gamma   90.00
#
_symmetry.space_group_name_H-M   'P 1'
#
loop_
_entity.id
_entity.type
_entity.pdbx_description
1 polymer ?
#
loop_
_entity_poly.entity_id
_entity_poly.type
_entity_poly.pdbx_seq_one_letter_code
_entity_poly.pdbx_strand_id
1 'polypeptide(L)'
;MEPLNIIYWIKLALGVLTAVMCMILKVNNILSGIMLSTAIYLISDKILRQIFIAKVSKPSDITKTGLSIYISSWIFFWALLYTLYPY
;
A
#
# COMPACT_ATOMS: atom_id res chain seq x y z
N MET A 1 13.03 12.68 -11.34
CA MET A 1 12.34 11.40 -11.53
C MET A 1 10.94 11.68 -12.05
N GLU A 2 10.39 10.83 -12.92
CA GLU A 2 8.99 10.96 -13.34
C GLU A 2 8.03 10.87 -12.14
N PRO A 3 6.96 11.67 -12.11
CA PRO A 3 6.00 11.70 -11.00
C PRO A 3 5.36 10.32 -10.73
N LEU A 4 5.18 9.52 -11.79
CA LEU A 4 4.70 8.14 -11.71
C LEU A 4 5.67 7.21 -10.97
N ASN A 5 6.98 7.38 -11.16
CA ASN A 5 7.99 6.61 -10.44
C ASN A 5 7.99 6.97 -8.94
N ILE A 6 7.81 8.26 -8.60
CA ILE A 6 7.67 8.68 -7.20
C ILE A 6 6.45 8.02 -6.54
N ILE A 7 5.30 8.02 -7.22
CA ILE A 7 4.08 7.35 -6.75
C ILE A 7 4.32 5.86 -6.53
N TYR A 8 5.06 5.20 -7.44
CA TYR A 8 5.40 3.78 -7.32
C TYR A 8 6.18 3.48 -6.03
N TRP A 9 7.24 4.24 -5.74
CA TRP A 9 8.02 4.07 -4.50
C TRP A 9 7.22 4.39 -3.25
N ILE A 10 6.34 5.39 -3.28
CA ILE A 10 5.42 5.69 -2.16
C ILE A 10 4.48 4.50 -1.93
N LYS A 11 3.88 3.94 -2.98
CA LYS A 11 2.97 2.79 -2.85
C LYS A 11 3.69 1.53 -2.35
N LEU A 12 4.95 1.33 -2.70
CA LEU A 12 5.80 0.27 -2.13
C LEU A 12 5.97 0.49 -0.62
N ALA A 13 6.42 1.67 -0.21
CA ALA A 13 6.61 2.00 1.20
C ALA A 13 5.30 1.87 2.01
N LEU A 14 4.17 2.25 1.38
CA LEU A 14 2.85 2.11 1.97
C LEU A 14 2.47 0.64 2.20
N GLY A 15 2.77 -0.27 1.27
CA GLY A 15 2.49 -1.70 1.44
C GLY A 15 3.29 -2.31 2.59
N VAL A 16 4.56 -1.92 2.74
CA VAL A 16 5.40 -2.29 3.89
C VAL A 16 4.78 -1.77 5.20
N LEU A 17 4.37 -0.50 5.22
CA LEU A 17 3.76 0.12 6.40
C LEU A 17 2.44 -0.57 6.77
N THR A 18 1.60 -0.91 5.80
CA THR A 18 0.38 -1.71 6.02
C THR A 18 0.70 -3.07 6.64
N ALA A 19 1.74 -3.77 6.18
CA ALA A 19 2.13 -5.06 6.75
C ALA A 19 2.57 -4.93 8.21
N VAL A 20 3.34 -3.89 8.54
CA VAL A 20 3.73 -3.56 9.92
C VAL A 20 2.50 -3.24 10.77
N MET A 21 1.52 -2.51 10.24
CA MET A 21 0.26 -2.26 10.95
C MET A 21 -0.52 -3.55 11.21
N CYS A 22 -0.58 -4.48 10.25
CA CYS A 22 -1.18 -5.80 10.47
C CYS A 22 -0.50 -6.56 11.61
N MET A 23 0.84 -6.50 11.70
CA MET A 23 1.61 -7.10 12.78
C MET A 23 1.33 -6.46 14.14
N ILE A 24 1.38 -5.12 14.23
CA ILE A 24 1.14 -4.37 15.49
C ILE A 24 -0.26 -4.64 16.03
N LEU A 25 -1.25 -4.68 15.13
CA LEU A 25 -2.65 -4.97 15.48
C LEU A 25 -2.92 -6.48 15.69
N LYS A 26 -1.89 -7.33 15.57
CA LYS A 26 -1.98 -8.79 15.66
C LYS A 26 -3.10 -9.37 14.80
N VAL A 27 -3.20 -8.89 13.57
CA VAL A 27 -4.20 -9.35 12.60
C VAL A 27 -3.90 -10.81 12.26
N ASN A 28 -4.77 -11.72 12.72
CA ASN A 28 -4.62 -13.16 12.57
C ASN A 28 -5.51 -13.75 11.45
N ASN A 29 -6.54 -13.02 11.01
CA ASN A 29 -7.44 -13.45 9.95
C ASN A 29 -7.10 -12.75 8.63
N ILE A 30 -7.10 -13.53 7.54
CA ILE A 30 -6.81 -13.00 6.21
C ILE A 30 -7.83 -11.94 5.76
N LEU A 31 -9.10 -12.12 6.14
CA LEU A 31 -10.19 -11.19 5.82
C LEU A 31 -9.97 -9.83 6.48
N SER A 32 -9.59 -9.80 7.77
CA SER A 32 -9.27 -8.54 8.46
C SER A 32 -8.03 -7.87 7.88
N GLY A 33 -7.04 -8.65 7.44
CA GLY A 33 -5.85 -8.12 6.75
C GLY A 33 -6.21 -7.44 5.44
N ILE A 34 -7.04 -8.10 4.62
CA ILE A 34 -7.55 -7.53 3.36
C ILE A 34 -8.36 -6.25 3.62
N MET A 35 -9.24 -6.26 4.63
CA MET A 35 -10.07 -5.11 4.96
C MET A 35 -9.22 -3.90 5.41
N LEU A 36 -8.24 -4.13 6.28
CA LEU A 36 -7.31 -3.10 6.75
C LEU A 36 -6.44 -2.57 5.61
N SER A 37 -5.86 -3.47 4.81
CA SER A 37 -5.04 -3.12 3.65
C SER A 37 -5.83 -2.31 2.62
N THR A 38 -7.09 -2.68 2.36
CA THR A 38 -7.96 -1.94 1.45
C THR A 38 -8.28 -0.56 1.99
N ALA A 39 -8.58 -0.43 3.30
CA ALA A 39 -8.85 0.86 3.93
C ALA A 39 -7.65 1.81 3.82
N ILE A 40 -6.45 1.33 4.14
CA ILE A 40 -5.21 2.11 4.04
C ILE A 40 -4.94 2.52 2.59
N TYR A 41 -5.14 1.60 1.64
CA TYR A 41 -4.98 1.90 0.22
C TYR A 41 -5.92 3.01 -0.24
N LEU A 42 -7.22 2.91 0.05
CA LEU A 42 -8.22 3.89 -0.38
C LEU A 42 -7.95 5.29 0.20
N ILE A 43 -7.54 5.37 1.47
CA ILE A 43 -7.20 6.65 2.11
C ILE A 43 -5.96 7.25 1.44
N SER A 44 -4.90 6.44 1.31
CA SER A 44 -3.62 6.90 0.77
C SER A 44 -3.72 7.27 -0.70
N ASP A 45 -4.49 6.52 -1.48
CA ASP A 45 -4.73 6.79 -2.90
C ASP A 45 -5.48 8.10 -3.11
N LYS A 46 -6.48 8.42 -2.27
CA LYS A 46 -7.13 9.75 -2.28
C LYS A 46 -6.14 10.88 -1.99
N ILE A 47 -5.27 10.70 -0.99
CA ILE A 47 -4.24 11.70 -0.62
C ILE A 47 -3.23 11.88 -1.77
N LEU A 48 -2.68 10.79 -2.29
CA LEU A 48 -1.77 10.79 -3.43
C LEU A 48 -2.41 11.44 -4.66
N ARG A 49 -3.68 11.15 -4.92
CA ARG A 49 -4.44 11.78 -6.00
C ARG A 49 -4.49 13.28 -5.82
N GLN A 50 -4.81 13.80 -4.63
CA GLN A 50 -4.85 15.25 -4.39
C GLN A 50 -3.48 15.92 -4.58
N ILE A 51 -2.39 15.28 -4.16
CA ILE A 51 -1.04 15.85 -4.24
C ILE A 51 -0.50 15.85 -5.68
N PHE A 52 -0.78 14.80 -6.46
CA PHE A 52 -0.18 14.59 -7.78
C PHE A 52 -1.11 14.91 -8.95
N ILE A 53 -2.40 15.25 -8.73
CA ILE A 53 -3.36 15.53 -9.82
C ILE A 53 -2.90 16.63 -10.77
N ALA A 54 -2.20 17.65 -10.28
CA ALA A 54 -1.67 18.75 -11.08
C ALA A 54 -0.31 18.42 -11.74
N LYS A 55 0.30 17.29 -11.40
CA LYS A 55 1.65 16.88 -11.83
C LYS A 55 1.64 15.69 -12.79
N VAL A 56 0.48 15.10 -13.07
CA VAL A 56 0.32 13.96 -13.99
C VAL A 56 -0.63 14.32 -15.12
N SER A 57 -0.39 13.75 -16.30
CA SER A 57 -1.18 13.96 -17.51
C SER A 57 -2.61 13.42 -17.38
N LYS A 58 -2.80 12.29 -16.69
CA LYS A 58 -4.12 11.72 -16.41
C LYS A 58 -4.24 11.32 -14.94
N PRO A 59 -5.26 11.81 -14.21
CA PRO A 59 -5.48 11.45 -12.81
C PRO A 59 -5.73 9.95 -12.59
N SER A 60 -6.23 9.24 -13.61
CA SER A 60 -6.43 7.78 -13.59
C SER A 60 -5.14 6.97 -13.52
N ASP A 61 -4.02 7.58 -13.88
CA ASP A 61 -2.74 6.87 -13.89
C ASP A 61 -2.18 6.78 -12.46
N ILE A 62 -2.59 7.66 -11.55
CA ILE A 62 -2.20 7.62 -10.12
C ILE A 62 -2.76 6.36 -9.43
N THR A 63 -4.02 6.04 -9.71
CA THR A 63 -4.72 4.87 -9.14
C THR A 63 -4.22 3.56 -9.75
N LYS A 64 -4.04 3.53 -11.07
CA LYS A 64 -3.61 2.32 -11.78
C LYS A 64 -2.13 2.02 -11.54
N THR A 65 -1.29 3.05 -11.49
CA THR A 65 0.15 2.88 -11.27
C THR A 65 0.39 2.52 -9.81
N GLY A 66 1.08 1.40 -9.60
CA GLY A 66 1.54 0.97 -8.28
C GLY A 66 0.50 0.28 -7.40
N LEU A 67 -0.71 -0.04 -7.91
CA LEU A 67 -1.63 -0.94 -7.18
C LEU A 67 -0.99 -2.32 -6.96
N SER A 68 -0.37 -2.88 -8.00
CA SER A 68 0.30 -4.18 -7.93
C SER A 68 1.44 -4.18 -6.93
N ILE A 69 2.33 -3.17 -6.96
CA ILE A 69 3.46 -3.10 -6.03
C ILE A 69 3.00 -2.94 -4.58
N TYR A 70 1.93 -2.18 -4.33
CA TYR A 70 1.32 -2.07 -3.01
C TYR A 70 0.86 -3.44 -2.50
N ILE A 71 0.06 -4.17 -3.30
CA ILE A 71 -0.48 -5.48 -2.91
C ILE A 71 0.66 -6.49 -2.71
N SER A 72 1.60 -6.57 -3.67
CA SER A 72 2.72 -7.51 -3.61
C SER A 72 3.63 -7.24 -2.42
N SER A 73 3.97 -5.97 -2.15
CA SER A 73 4.79 -5.62 -0.97
C SER A 73 4.05 -5.90 0.33
N TRP A 74 2.76 -5.56 0.44
CA TRP A 74 1.96 -5.87 1.62
C TRP A 74 1.94 -7.37 1.92
N ILE A 75 1.59 -8.23 0.94
CA ILE A 75 1.53 -9.68 1.14
C ILE A 75 2.89 -10.24 1.51
N PHE A 76 3.94 -9.85 0.78
CA PHE A 76 5.29 -10.33 1.00
C PHE A 76 5.80 -9.98 2.40
N PHE A 77 5.71 -8.71 2.79
CA PHE A 77 6.17 -8.27 4.11
C PHE A 77 5.29 -8.78 5.23
N TRP A 78 3.99 -8.93 5.02
CA TRP A 78 3.11 -9.46 6.05
C TRP A 78 3.40 -10.94 6.32
N ALA A 79 3.58 -11.75 5.27
CA ALA A 79 3.99 -13.15 5.41
C ALA A 79 5.38 -13.28 6.06
N LEU A 80 6.33 -12.42 5.67
CA LEU A 80 7.67 -12.38 6.25
C LEU A 80 7.63 -12.04 7.75
N LEU A 81 6.90 -10.99 8.14
CA LEU A 81 6.74 -10.60 9.54
C LEU A 81 6.03 -11.66 10.36
N TYR A 82 5.00 -12.30 9.80
CA TYR A 82 4.29 -13.40 10.46
C TYR A 82 5.20 -14.62 10.68
N THR A 83 6.12 -14.88 9.74
CA THR A 83 7.11 -15.97 9.86
C THR A 83 8.16 -15.65 10.94
N LEU A 84 8.64 -14.40 11.02
CA LEU A 84 9.63 -13.98 12.01
C LEU A 84 9.05 -13.84 13.41
N TYR A 85 7.80 -13.40 13.50
CA TYR A 85 7.09 -13.15 14.75
C TYR A 85 5.68 -13.75 14.64
N PRO A 86 5.53 -15.06 14.86
CA PRO A 86 4.21 -15.67 14.93
C PRO A 86 3.47 -15.10 16.15
N TYR A 87 2.26 -14.61 15.93
CA TYR A 87 1.42 -13.99 16.95
C TYR A 87 -0.03 -14.47 16.85
#